data_AF-A0A848WQU9-F1
#
_entry.id   AF-A0A848WQU9-F1
#
_cell.length_a   1.000
_cell.length_b   1.000
_cell.length_c   1.000
_cell.angle_alpha   90.00
_cell.angle_beta   90.00
_cell.angle_gamma   90.00
#
_symmetry.space_group_name_H-M   'P 1'
#
loop_
_entity.id
_entity.type
_entity.pdbx_description
1 polymer ?
#
loop_
_entity_poly.entity_id
_entity_poly.type
_entity_poly.pdbx_seq_one_letter_code
_entity_poly.pdbx_strand_id
1 'polypeptide(L)' 'VEALKFCIEKLPEKQREVIVARYLDAESVTGIAKDLGTNANAVSQTLFRARANLAKCVTAETAKTIQPF' A
#
# COMPACT_ATOMS: atom_id res chain seq x y z
N VAL A 1 -0.78 14.65 -4.89
CA VAL A 1 -0.60 13.25 -5.38
C VAL A 1 0.80 12.72 -5.11
N GLU A 2 1.82 13.57 -5.08
CA GLU A 2 3.24 13.21 -4.90
C GLU A 2 3.56 12.43 -3.61
N ALA A 3 3.01 12.84 -2.46
CA ALA A 3 3.20 12.14 -1.18
C ALA A 3 2.72 10.67 -1.21
N LEU A 4 1.63 10.37 -1.92
CA LEU A 4 1.13 9.00 -2.04
C LEU A 4 2.10 8.13 -2.84
N LYS A 5 2.57 8.64 -3.99
CA LYS A 5 3.53 7.91 -4.85
C LYS A 5 4.82 7.60 -4.08
N PHE A 6 5.38 8.60 -3.40
CA PHE A 6 6.55 8.44 -2.53
C PHE A 6 6.33 7.38 -1.45
N CYS A 7 5.17 7.40 -0.79
CA CYS A 7 4.86 6.45 0.27
C CYS A 7 4.62 5.03 -0.25
N ILE A 8 4.10 4.84 -1.46
CA ILE A 8 4.01 3.53 -2.12
C ILE A 8 5.40 2.99 -2.44
N GLU A 9 6.32 3.83 -2.91
CA GLU A 9 7.71 3.42 -3.20
C GLU A 9 8.47 2.98 -1.94
N LYS A 10 8.13 3.54 -0.77
CA LYS A 10 8.71 3.19 0.53
C LYS A 10 8.16 1.91 1.17
N LEU A 11 7.07 1.35 0.64
CA LEU A 11 6.54 0.10 1.18
C LEU A 11 7.51 -1.06 0.93
N PRO A 12 7.57 -2.04 1.84
CA PRO A 12 8.20 -3.32 1.54
C PRO A 12 7.61 -3.92 0.27
N GLU A 13 8.45 -4.57 -0.54
CA GLU A 13 8.10 -5.08 -1.88
C GLU A 13 6.76 -5.82 -1.90
N LYS A 14 6.58 -6.81 -1.02
CA LYS A 14 5.34 -7.60 -0.91
C LYS A 14 4.10 -6.77 -0.53
N GLN A 15 4.28 -5.70 0.24
CA GLN A 15 3.19 -4.77 0.56
C GLN A 15 2.86 -3.87 -0.63
N ARG A 16 3.88 -3.41 -1.34
CA ARG A 16 3.75 -2.60 -2.55
C ARG A 16 3.01 -3.36 -3.65
N GLU A 17 3.43 -4.59 -3.95
CA GLU A 17 2.78 -5.46 -4.95
C GLU A 17 1.29 -5.63 -4.67
N VAL A 18 0.93 -5.98 -3.44
CA VAL A 18 -0.48 -6.20 -3.05
C VAL A 18 -1.30 -4.90 -3.07
N ILE A 19 -0.71 -3.76 -2.75
CA ILE A 19 -1.38 -2.44 -2.87
C ILE A 19 -1.62 -2.07 -4.33
N VAL A 20 -0.60 -2.23 -5.18
CA VAL A 20 -0.68 -1.92 -6.62
C VAL A 20 -1.77 -2.76 -7.27
N ALA A 21 -1.72 -4.09 -7.11
CA ALA A 21 -2.72 -4.99 -7.67
C ALA A 21 -4.14 -4.64 -7.18
N ARG A 22 -4.30 -4.30 -5.89
CA ARG A 22 -5.62 -3.99 -5.34
C ARG A 22 -6.19 -2.65 -5.78
N TYR A 23 -5.36 -1.60 -5.92
CA TYR A 23 -5.84 -0.22 -6.08
C TYR A 23 -5.56 0.39 -7.45
N LEU A 24 -4.52 -0.07 -8.16
CA LEU A 24 -4.22 0.36 -9.53
C LEU A 24 -4.83 -0.60 -10.54
N ASP A 25 -4.73 -1.91 -10.29
CA ASP A 25 -5.23 -2.94 -11.22
C ASP A 25 -6.64 -3.45 -10.87
N ALA A 26 -7.21 -2.95 -9.76
CA ALA A 26 -8.54 -3.27 -9.25
C ALA A 26 -8.80 -4.78 -9.02
N GLU A 27 -7.75 -5.57 -8.79
CA GLU A 27 -7.88 -7.00 -8.55
C GLU A 27 -8.58 -7.31 -7.22
N SER A 28 -9.26 -8.46 -7.19
CA SER A 28 -9.84 -9.00 -5.97
C SER A 28 -8.76 -9.64 -5.09
N VAL A 29 -9.01 -9.75 -3.79
CA VAL A 29 -8.09 -10.41 -2.85
C VAL A 29 -7.80 -11.87 -3.25
N THR A 30 -8.79 -12.56 -3.81
CA THR A 30 -8.64 -13.93 -4.30
C THR A 30 -7.88 -14.01 -5.62
N GLY A 31 -8.03 -13.02 -6.51
CA GLY A 31 -7.22 -12.87 -7.73
C GLY A 31 -5.74 -12.70 -7.39
N ILE A 32 -5.43 -11.70 -6.55
CA ILE A 32 -4.07 -11.44 -6.07
C ILE A 32 -3.47 -12.68 -5.40
N ALA A 33 -4.27 -13.41 -4.60
CA ALA A 33 -3.80 -14.61 -3.93
C ALA A 33 -3.39 -15.70 -4.93
N LYS A 34 -4.18 -15.89 -6.00
CA LYS A 34 -3.89 -16.83 -7.08
C LYS A 34 -2.61 -16.44 -7.81
N ASP A 35 -2.47 -15.17 -8.17
CA ASP A 35 -1.36 -14.69 -8.98
C ASP A 35 -0.03 -14.70 -8.20
N LEU A 36 -0.08 -14.44 -6.89
CA LEU A 36 1.08 -14.52 -6.00
C LEU A 36 1.35 -15.92 -5.43
N GLY A 37 0.59 -16.95 -5.84
CA GLY A 37 0.76 -18.32 -5.34
C GLY A 37 0.58 -18.45 -3.82
N THR A 38 -0.35 -17.69 -3.25
CA THR A 38 -0.63 -17.65 -1.81
C THR A 38 -2.13 -17.82 -1.52
N ASN A 39 -2.57 -17.51 -0.29
CA ASN A 39 -3.98 -17.58 0.09
C ASN A 39 -4.57 -16.19 0.40
N ALA A 40 -5.89 -16.08 0.29
CA ALA A 40 -6.62 -14.82 0.48
C ALA A 40 -6.42 -14.20 1.88
N ASN A 41 -6.21 -15.02 2.91
CA ASN A 41 -5.93 -14.54 4.27
C ASN A 41 -4.55 -13.85 4.33
N ALA A 42 -3.52 -14.44 3.71
CA ALA A 42 -2.18 -13.84 3.63
C ALA A 42 -2.20 -12.50 2.88
N VAL A 43 -2.96 -12.41 1.78
CA VAL A 43 -3.18 -11.15 1.05
C VAL A 43 -3.90 -10.13 1.92
N SER A 44 -4.98 -10.52 2.61
CA SER A 44 -5.75 -9.63 3.49
C SER A 44 -4.90 -9.05 4.62
N GLN A 45 -4.10 -9.88 5.28
CA GLN A 45 -3.17 -9.43 6.32
C GLN A 45 -2.10 -8.49 5.77
N THR A 46 -1.63 -8.74 4.54
CA THR A 46 -0.64 -7.90 3.87
C THR A 46 -1.26 -6.54 3.50
N LEU A 47 -2.47 -6.51 2.96
CA LEU A 47 -3.24 -5.28 2.71
C LEU A 47 -3.43 -4.47 3.99
N PHE A 48 -3.80 -5.12 5.10
CA PHE A 48 -3.99 -4.44 6.37
C PHE A 48 -2.71 -3.72 6.83
N ARG A 49 -1.57 -4.42 6.84
CA ARG A 49 -0.27 -3.84 7.19
C ARG A 49 0.17 -2.75 6.21
N ALA A 50 -0.01 -2.98 4.92
CA ALA A 50 0.35 -2.03 3.87
C ALA A 50 -0.43 -0.72 4.00
N ARG A 51 -1.75 -0.78 4.25
CA ARG A 51 -2.60 0.39 4.50
C ARG A 51 -2.15 1.16 5.74
N ALA A 52 -1.84 0.47 6.84
CA ALA A 52 -1.35 1.10 8.06
C ALA A 52 -0.02 1.85 7.83
N ASN A 53 0.90 1.24 7.07
CA ASN A 53 2.18 1.85 6.74
C ASN A 53 2.04 3.03 5.78
N LEU A 54 1.17 2.92 4.77
CA LEU A 54 0.83 4.03 3.87
C LEU A 54 0.23 5.20 4.64
N ALA A 55 -0.75 4.95 5.50
CA ALA A 55 -1.39 6.00 6.29
C ALA A 55 -0.35 6.74 7.16
N LYS A 56 0.52 5.99 7.86
CA LYS A 56 1.61 6.59 8.66
C LYS A 56 2.54 7.46 7.80
N CYS A 57 2.97 6.94 6.65
CA CYS A 57 3.87 7.67 5.75
C CYS A 57 3.21 8.92 5.19
N VAL A 58 1.99 8.80 4.64
CA VAL A 58 1.27 9.92 4.03
C VAL A 58 1.01 11.00 5.07
N THR A 59 0.53 10.65 6.27
CA THR A 59 0.32 11.62 7.36
C THR A 59 1.62 12.35 7.71
N ALA A 60 2.74 11.63 7.85
CA ALA A 60 4.03 12.24 8.14
C ALA A 60 4.51 13.16 7.00
N GLU A 61 4.30 12.75 5.75
CA GLU A 61 4.74 13.52 4.58
C GLU A 61 3.89 14.77 4.38
N THR A 62 2.56 14.66 4.52
CA THR A 62 1.65 15.81 4.46
C THR A 62 1.86 16.78 5.61
N ALA A 63 2.20 16.28 6.81
CA ALA A 63 2.50 17.14 7.96
C ALA A 63 3.78 17.98 7.75
N LYS A 64 4.79 17.43 7.05
CA LYS A 64 5.98 18.21 6.66
C LYS A 64 5.67 19.30 5.65
N THR A 65 4.71 19.06 4.76
CA THR A 65 4.29 20.04 3.74
C THR A 65 3.50 21.22 4.35
N ILE A 66 2.96 21.07 5.57
CA ILE A 66 2.16 22.11 6.26
C ILE A 66 2.99 22.88 7.30
N GLN A 67 4.33 22.87 7.23
CA GLN A 67 5.13 23.79 8.05
C GLN A 67 5.07 25.18 7.40
N PRO A 68 4.42 26.19 8.03
CA PRO A 68 4.34 27.52 7.45
C PRO A 68 5.67 28.24 7.66
N PHE A 69 6.15 28.89 6.60
CA PHE A 69 7.10 30.00 6.69
C PHE A 69 6.49 31.16 7.46
#